data_AF-A0A6I2GKR5-F1
#
_entry.id   AF-A0A6I2GKR5-F1
#
_cell.length_a   1.000
_cell.length_b   1.000
_cell.length_c   1.000
_cell.angle_alpha   90.00
_cell.angle_beta   90.00
_cell.angle_gamma   90.00
#
_symmetry.space_group_name_H-M   'P 1'
#
loop_
_entity.id
_entity.type
_entity.pdbx_description
1 polymer ?
#
loop_
_entity_poly.entity_id
_entity_poly.type
_entity_poly.pdbx_seq_one_letter_code
_entity_poly.pdbx_strand_id
1 'polypeptide(L)'
;MSDQTKTTESSAANNPWSRERVELIKRTICPKGIGDDEFALFIEQCKRSGLDPLLKEAFCVARRANTGTRERPNWTTKYEFQPSEAGMLARAERFPDFKGIQASAVYAEDEIIVDQGQGEVTHRFNPAKRKGSLAGAWSRVVREGKLPVVVWLDFAGYVQQSPLWSKIPTTMIEKCARVAALRKAYPEAFGGLYVREEMPAEEFVDAAPAPAAHAERSAPAAAPAPAAASASASNDDAADSAPYEVLGGKGSGSRKASFSSAPAAAAPAPAPAAKAEKVQPTQQLVIEVQAADGEGSAQAANATSSTIVAFGPHKGRTAGELSDEELSETIELAHEKLMEQPKAKWAKAIRDNLTALEAETHLRFRVVSPSARNGTGQKADA
;
A
#
# COMPACT_ATOMS: atom_id res chain seq x y z
N MET A 1 40.16 -36.71 -39.73
CA MET A 1 38.88 -37.41 -39.53
C MET A 1 38.63 -37.47 -38.04
N SER A 2 37.50 -36.89 -37.63
CA SER A 2 36.77 -37.16 -36.38
C SER A 2 37.45 -36.71 -35.08
N ASP A 3 36.99 -35.61 -34.50
CA ASP A 3 36.14 -35.63 -33.28
C ASP A 3 36.12 -34.24 -32.58
N GLN A 4 35.50 -33.24 -33.20
CA GLN A 4 35.30 -31.88 -32.61
C GLN A 4 33.84 -31.39 -32.69
N THR A 5 32.85 -32.29 -32.75
CA THR A 5 31.45 -31.90 -32.93
C THR A 5 30.53 -32.28 -31.76
N LYS A 6 31.07 -32.45 -30.54
CA LYS A 6 30.25 -32.93 -29.39
C LYS A 6 30.25 -32.03 -28.15
N THR A 7 30.50 -30.72 -28.29
CA THR A 7 30.49 -29.81 -27.11
C THR A 7 29.46 -28.68 -27.21
N THR A 8 28.72 -28.54 -28.32
CA THR A 8 27.83 -27.39 -28.52
C THR A 8 26.35 -27.63 -28.19
N GLU A 9 25.93 -28.85 -27.86
CA GLU A 9 24.49 -29.17 -27.62
C GLU A 9 24.04 -29.00 -26.15
N SER A 10 24.95 -28.85 -25.18
CA SER A 10 24.57 -28.79 -23.76
C SER A 10 24.05 -27.43 -23.27
N SER A 11 24.09 -26.38 -24.10
CA SER A 11 23.71 -25.01 -23.70
C SER A 11 22.23 -24.67 -23.94
N ALA A 12 21.53 -25.39 -24.81
CA ALA A 12 20.15 -25.04 -25.20
C ALA A 12 19.08 -25.55 -24.23
N ALA A 13 19.36 -26.64 -23.51
CA ALA A 13 18.40 -27.33 -22.64
C ALA A 13 18.03 -26.56 -21.35
N ASN A 14 18.78 -25.50 -21.02
CA ASN A 14 18.61 -24.76 -19.77
C ASN A 14 18.23 -23.29 -19.97
N ASN A 15 17.75 -22.91 -21.17
CA ASN A 15 17.27 -21.55 -21.37
C ASN A 15 15.94 -21.35 -20.61
N PRO A 16 15.90 -20.53 -19.54
CA PRO A 16 14.67 -20.29 -18.78
C PRO A 16 13.59 -19.55 -19.60
N TRP A 17 13.89 -19.16 -20.84
CA TRP A 17 12.98 -18.48 -21.76
C TRP A 17 12.88 -19.22 -23.10
N SER A 18 12.84 -20.55 -23.09
CA SER A 18 12.54 -21.34 -24.29
C SER A 18 11.18 -20.96 -24.91
N ARG A 19 11.03 -21.15 -26.21
CA ARG A 19 9.78 -20.84 -26.94
C ARG A 19 8.58 -21.55 -26.33
N GLU A 20 8.72 -22.84 -26.03
CA GLU A 20 7.66 -23.66 -25.43
C GLU A 20 7.21 -23.10 -24.07
N ARG A 21 8.16 -22.63 -23.26
CA ARG A 21 7.88 -22.04 -21.95
C ARG A 21 7.19 -20.68 -22.08
N VAL A 22 7.61 -19.85 -23.03
CA VAL A 22 6.96 -18.56 -23.33
C VAL A 22 5.52 -18.79 -23.79
N GLU A 23 5.29 -19.76 -24.68
CA GLU A 23 3.93 -20.14 -25.13
C GLU A 23 3.07 -20.69 -23.98
N LEU A 24 3.66 -21.47 -23.07
CA LEU A 24 2.99 -21.93 -21.86
C LEU A 24 2.54 -20.74 -20.98
N ILE A 25 3.44 -19.79 -20.71
CA ILE A 25 3.13 -18.57 -19.93
C ILE A 25 1.98 -17.79 -20.56
N LYS A 26 1.99 -17.62 -21.90
CA LYS A 26 0.90 -16.92 -22.61
C LYS A 26 -0.44 -17.61 -22.39
N ARG A 27 -0.47 -18.95 -22.42
CA ARG A 27 -1.69 -19.75 -22.32
C ARG A 27 -2.24 -19.88 -20.91
N THR A 28 -1.38 -19.90 -19.88
CA THR A 28 -1.78 -20.24 -18.51
C THR A 28 -1.76 -19.07 -17.53
N ILE A 29 -0.93 -18.05 -17.78
CA ILE A 29 -0.77 -16.91 -16.85
C ILE A 29 -1.43 -15.66 -17.38
N CYS A 30 -1.36 -15.40 -18.69
CA CYS A 30 -1.84 -14.15 -19.25
C CYS A 30 -3.36 -14.17 -19.46
N PRO A 31 -4.07 -13.04 -19.27
CA PRO A 31 -5.50 -13.00 -19.53
C PRO A 31 -5.79 -13.16 -21.03
N LYS A 32 -6.96 -13.70 -21.35
CA LYS A 32 -7.40 -13.89 -22.73
C LYS A 32 -7.43 -12.54 -23.47
N GLY A 33 -6.98 -12.55 -24.72
CA GLY A 33 -7.02 -11.36 -25.60
C GLY A 33 -5.81 -10.43 -25.51
N ILE A 34 -4.76 -10.77 -24.73
CA ILE A 34 -3.53 -10.00 -24.72
C ILE A 34 -2.89 -9.93 -26.12
N GLY A 35 -2.51 -8.72 -26.55
CA GLY A 35 -1.81 -8.53 -27.82
C GLY A 35 -0.40 -9.10 -27.80
N ASP A 36 0.18 -9.36 -28.98
CA ASP A 36 1.53 -9.91 -29.09
C ASP A 36 2.60 -8.96 -28.52
N ASP A 37 2.46 -7.65 -28.78
CA ASP A 37 3.38 -6.63 -28.27
C ASP A 37 3.27 -6.46 -26.74
N GLU A 38 2.06 -6.46 -26.20
CA GLU A 38 1.82 -6.38 -24.74
C GLU A 38 2.34 -7.63 -24.02
N PHE A 39 2.17 -8.80 -24.63
CA PHE A 39 2.72 -10.05 -24.13
C PHE A 39 4.26 -10.04 -24.19
N ALA A 40 4.85 -9.58 -25.30
CA ALA A 40 6.29 -9.43 -25.41
C ALA A 40 6.85 -8.48 -24.34
N LEU A 41 6.17 -7.35 -24.10
CA LEU A 41 6.51 -6.39 -23.06
C LEU A 41 6.42 -7.01 -21.65
N PHE A 42 5.41 -7.85 -21.38
CA PHE A 42 5.31 -8.59 -20.12
C PHE A 42 6.49 -9.55 -19.93
N ILE A 43 6.86 -10.30 -20.96
CA ILE A 43 8.00 -11.23 -20.93
C ILE A 43 9.32 -10.49 -20.70
N GLU A 44 9.56 -9.35 -21.37
CA GLU A 44 10.75 -8.55 -21.15
C GLU A 44 10.84 -7.99 -19.72
N GLN A 45 9.70 -7.63 -19.12
CA GLN A 45 9.66 -7.23 -17.71
C GLN A 45 9.99 -8.39 -16.76
N CYS A 46 9.47 -9.60 -17.01
CA CYS A 46 9.83 -10.79 -16.25
C CYS A 46 11.33 -11.10 -16.35
N LYS A 47 11.91 -11.01 -17.56
CA LYS A 47 13.35 -11.18 -17.78
C LYS A 47 14.18 -10.16 -17.00
N ARG A 48 13.88 -8.86 -17.17
CA ARG A 48 14.61 -7.76 -16.52
C ARG A 48 14.49 -7.81 -14.99
N SER A 49 13.31 -8.14 -14.49
CA SER A 49 13.05 -8.26 -13.04
C SER A 49 13.49 -9.61 -12.47
N GLY A 50 13.92 -10.57 -13.29
CA GLY A 50 14.26 -11.92 -12.82
C GLY A 50 13.13 -12.64 -12.07
N LEU A 51 11.88 -12.18 -12.22
CA LEU A 51 10.69 -12.79 -11.61
C LEU A 51 10.08 -13.81 -12.55
N ASP A 52 9.71 -14.96 -12.02
CA ASP A 52 9.11 -16.06 -12.78
C ASP A 52 7.56 -16.06 -12.64
N PRO A 53 6.82 -15.80 -13.74
CA PRO A 53 5.36 -15.84 -13.70
C PRO A 53 4.79 -17.24 -13.44
N LEU A 54 5.51 -18.33 -13.76
CA LEU A 54 5.05 -19.69 -13.46
C LEU A 54 5.15 -20.02 -11.96
N LEU A 55 6.04 -19.34 -11.24
CA LEU A 55 6.17 -19.44 -9.78
C LEU A 55 5.27 -18.44 -9.05
N LYS A 56 4.41 -17.70 -9.77
CA LYS A 56 3.56 -16.62 -9.23
C LYS A 56 4.38 -15.47 -8.60
N GLU A 57 5.59 -15.27 -9.10
CA GLU A 57 6.45 -14.16 -8.70
C GLU A 57 6.07 -12.85 -9.43
N ALA A 58 5.42 -12.96 -10.59
CA ALA A 58 4.83 -11.84 -11.33
C ALA A 58 3.52 -12.24 -12.01
N PHE A 59 2.64 -11.27 -12.22
CA PHE A 59 1.33 -11.45 -12.85
C PHE A 59 1.15 -10.49 -14.02
N CYS A 60 0.40 -10.95 -15.03
CA CYS A 60 -0.09 -10.09 -16.09
C CYS A 60 -1.56 -9.77 -15.81
N VAL A 61 -1.87 -8.53 -15.46
CA VAL A 61 -3.21 -8.13 -15.00
C VAL A 61 -3.86 -7.24 -16.03
N ALA A 62 -5.03 -7.65 -16.52
CA ALA A 62 -5.87 -6.80 -17.37
C ALA A 62 -6.55 -5.73 -16.50
N ARG A 63 -6.44 -4.46 -16.90
CA ARG A 63 -7.12 -3.34 -16.28
C ARG A 63 -7.86 -2.50 -17.30
N ARG A 64 -9.01 -1.98 -16.90
CA ARG A 64 -9.74 -1.01 -17.72
C ARG A 64 -9.21 0.37 -17.38
N ALA A 65 -8.61 1.02 -18.37
CA ALA A 65 -8.16 2.40 -18.29
C ALA A 65 -9.07 3.27 -19.15
N ASN A 66 -9.53 4.39 -18.60
CA ASN A 66 -10.19 5.43 -19.38
C ASN A 66 -9.12 6.30 -20.05
N THR A 67 -9.02 6.22 -21.37
CA THR A 67 -8.13 7.06 -22.18
C THR A 67 -8.84 8.29 -22.76
N GLY A 68 -10.14 8.43 -22.50
CA GLY A 68 -10.96 9.56 -22.90
C GLY A 68 -11.09 10.62 -21.82
N THR A 69 -11.93 11.62 -22.07
CA THR A 69 -12.26 12.64 -21.06
C THR A 69 -13.36 12.14 -20.13
N ARG A 70 -13.58 12.85 -19.01
CA ARG A 70 -14.68 12.52 -18.09
C ARG A 70 -16.06 12.58 -18.75
N GLU A 71 -16.23 13.44 -19.75
CA GLU A 71 -17.48 13.63 -20.50
C GLU A 71 -17.63 12.62 -21.64
N ARG A 72 -16.53 12.09 -22.16
CA ARG A 72 -16.49 11.09 -23.23
C ARG A 72 -15.51 9.99 -22.87
N PRO A 73 -15.90 9.07 -21.97
CA PRO A 73 -15.01 8.01 -21.54
C PRO A 73 -14.68 7.09 -22.71
N ASN A 74 -13.40 6.75 -22.86
CA ASN A 74 -12.92 5.75 -23.80
C ASN A 74 -12.21 4.64 -23.02
N TRP A 75 -12.96 3.60 -22.68
CA TRP A 75 -12.45 2.49 -21.90
C TRP A 75 -11.66 1.52 -22.77
N THR A 76 -10.37 1.43 -22.51
CA THR A 76 -9.47 0.47 -23.14
C THR A 76 -8.97 -0.52 -22.09
N THR A 77 -8.86 -1.80 -22.45
CA THR A 77 -8.16 -2.77 -21.61
C THR A 77 -6.66 -2.61 -21.83
N LYS A 78 -5.90 -2.39 -20.76
CA LYS A 78 -4.44 -2.40 -20.74
C LYS A 78 -3.98 -3.61 -19.93
N TYR A 79 -2.89 -4.23 -20.36
CA TYR A 79 -2.28 -5.34 -19.64
C TYR A 79 -1.04 -4.84 -18.91
N GLU A 80 -1.05 -4.98 -17.59
CA GLU A 80 0.02 -4.48 -16.73
C GLU A 80 0.79 -5.61 -16.07
N PHE A 81 2.12 -5.45 -16.05
CA PHE A 81 3.00 -6.26 -15.22
C PHE A 81 2.81 -5.90 -13.76
N GLN A 82 2.63 -6.92 -12.92
CA GLN A 82 2.46 -6.76 -11.50
C GLN A 82 3.41 -7.70 -10.75
N PRO A 83 4.48 -7.20 -10.11
CA PRO A 83 5.32 -8.03 -9.26
C PRO A 83 4.52 -8.48 -8.04
N SER A 84 4.83 -9.67 -7.53
CA SER A 84 4.30 -10.15 -6.26
C SER A 84 5.31 -9.89 -5.13
N GLU A 85 4.81 -9.57 -3.94
CA GLU A 85 5.67 -9.40 -2.76
C GLU A 85 6.46 -10.69 -2.47
N ALA A 86 5.81 -11.86 -2.58
CA ALA A 86 6.46 -13.16 -2.45
C ALA A 86 7.59 -13.36 -3.49
N GLY A 87 7.39 -12.92 -4.74
CA GLY A 87 8.41 -12.98 -5.78
C GLY A 87 9.60 -12.06 -5.51
N MET A 88 9.34 -10.85 -5.02
CA MET A 88 10.40 -9.94 -4.60
C MET A 88 11.22 -10.51 -3.44
N LEU A 89 10.56 -11.13 -2.46
CA LEU A 89 11.23 -11.82 -1.34
C LEU A 89 12.02 -13.04 -1.82
N ALA A 90 11.45 -13.90 -2.65
CA ALA A 90 12.13 -15.06 -3.20
C ALA A 90 13.34 -14.68 -4.06
N ARG A 91 13.28 -13.56 -4.77
CA ARG A 91 14.43 -12.98 -5.48
C ARG A 91 15.46 -12.40 -4.52
N ALA A 92 15.03 -11.78 -3.42
CA ALA A 92 15.92 -11.24 -2.40
C ALA A 92 16.82 -12.34 -1.80
N GLU A 93 16.23 -13.49 -1.48
CA GLU A 93 16.92 -14.68 -0.96
C GLU A 93 17.98 -15.26 -1.92
N ARG A 94 17.93 -14.92 -3.21
CA ARG A 94 18.93 -15.35 -4.20
C ARG A 94 20.18 -14.47 -4.21
N PHE A 95 20.15 -13.29 -3.58
CA PHE A 95 21.34 -12.45 -3.47
C PHE A 95 22.28 -13.00 -2.39
N PRO A 96 23.57 -13.20 -2.69
CA PRO A 96 24.51 -13.81 -1.74
C PRO A 96 24.77 -12.93 -0.51
N ASP A 97 24.58 -11.61 -0.63
CA ASP A 97 24.74 -10.66 0.46
C ASP A 97 23.47 -10.52 1.32
N PHE A 98 22.34 -11.13 0.96
CA PHE A 98 21.10 -11.04 1.72
C PHE A 98 21.23 -11.80 3.04
N LYS A 99 21.04 -11.11 4.18
CA LYS A 99 21.10 -11.74 5.52
C LYS A 99 19.75 -11.86 6.19
N GLY A 100 18.70 -11.30 5.58
CA GLY A 100 17.34 -11.44 6.06
C GLY A 100 16.54 -10.14 5.99
N ILE A 101 15.23 -10.32 6.12
CA ILE A 101 14.25 -9.25 6.23
C ILE A 101 13.32 -9.53 7.41
N GLN A 102 12.98 -8.46 8.13
CA GLN A 102 11.99 -8.47 9.19
C GLN A 102 10.94 -7.43 8.86
N ALA A 103 9.70 -7.66 9.25
CA ALA A 103 8.64 -6.67 9.15
C ALA A 103 7.57 -6.96 10.19
N SER A 104 6.92 -5.91 10.68
CA SER A 104 5.73 -6.06 11.49
C SER A 104 4.82 -4.85 11.37
N ALA A 105 3.52 -5.10 11.28
CA ALA A 105 2.49 -4.13 11.55
C ALA A 105 2.53 -3.67 13.02
N VAL A 106 2.30 -2.37 13.22
CA VAL A 106 2.37 -1.69 14.51
C VAL A 106 1.01 -1.10 14.85
N TYR A 107 0.51 -1.46 16.02
CA TYR A 107 -0.74 -0.93 16.58
C TYR A 107 -0.42 0.21 17.54
N ALA A 108 -1.42 1.07 17.80
CA ALA A 108 -1.26 2.23 18.68
C ALA A 108 -0.76 1.89 20.10
N GLU A 109 -1.04 0.69 20.60
CA GLU A 109 -0.59 0.24 21.92
C GLU A 109 0.79 -0.43 21.93
N ASP A 110 1.40 -0.66 20.77
CA ASP A 110 2.70 -1.30 20.67
C ASP A 110 3.81 -0.32 21.08
N GLU A 111 4.86 -0.83 21.73
CA GLU A 111 6.08 -0.07 21.97
C GLU A 111 7.02 -0.29 20.79
N ILE A 112 7.33 0.79 20.06
CA ILE A 112 8.30 0.74 18.97
C ILE A 112 9.31 1.88 19.06
N ILE A 113 10.58 1.53 18.90
CA ILE A 113 11.69 2.47 18.77
C ILE A 113 12.45 2.07 17.51
N VAL A 114 12.59 3.04 16.60
CA VAL A 114 13.38 2.88 15.37
C VAL A 114 14.58 3.81 15.46
N ASP A 115 15.78 3.23 15.58
CA ASP A 115 17.02 3.95 15.40
C ASP A 115 17.43 3.84 13.92
N GLN A 116 17.10 4.85 13.13
CA GLN A 116 17.48 4.88 11.71
C GLN A 116 18.98 5.02 11.50
N GLY A 117 19.71 5.62 12.45
CA GLY A 117 21.16 5.82 12.33
C GLY A 117 21.93 4.52 12.48
N GLN A 118 21.52 3.67 13.42
CA GLN A 118 22.08 2.32 13.61
C GLN A 118 21.37 1.24 12.79
N GLY A 119 20.20 1.55 12.23
CA GLY A 119 19.36 0.59 11.51
C GLY A 119 18.79 -0.49 12.45
N GLU A 120 18.50 -0.14 13.70
CA GLU A 120 17.93 -1.01 14.71
C GLU A 120 16.44 -0.73 14.92
N VAL A 121 15.68 -1.79 15.19
CA VAL A 121 14.26 -1.68 15.53
C VAL A 121 13.99 -2.53 16.77
N THR A 122 13.48 -1.89 17.81
CA THR A 122 12.92 -2.58 18.97
C THR A 122 11.42 -2.45 18.91
N HIS A 123 10.72 -3.55 18.67
CA HIS A 123 9.26 -3.59 18.63
C HIS A 123 8.77 -4.63 19.63
N ARG A 124 8.09 -4.17 20.68
CA ARG A 124 7.53 -5.00 21.74
C ARG A 124 6.02 -4.81 21.78
N PHE A 125 5.31 -5.91 21.77
CA PHE A 125 3.86 -5.88 21.84
C PHE A 125 3.33 -7.14 22.52
N ASN A 126 2.10 -7.02 23.02
CA ASN A 126 1.34 -8.16 23.50
C ASN A 126 0.24 -8.48 22.48
N PRO A 127 0.33 -9.60 21.73
CA PRO A 127 -0.64 -9.95 20.71
C PRO A 127 -2.09 -10.00 21.24
N ALA A 128 -2.28 -10.42 22.49
CA ALA A 128 -3.61 -10.52 23.12
C ALA A 128 -4.21 -9.15 23.48
N LYS A 129 -3.41 -8.08 23.48
CA LYS A 129 -3.85 -6.72 23.81
C LYS A 129 -4.02 -5.81 22.59
N ARG A 130 -3.70 -6.27 21.39
CA ARG A 130 -3.90 -5.50 20.15
C ARG A 130 -5.38 -5.34 19.84
N LYS A 131 -5.95 -4.26 20.35
CA LYS A 131 -7.36 -3.86 20.14
C LYS A 131 -7.47 -2.47 19.50
N GLY A 132 -6.38 -1.72 19.44
CA GLY A 132 -6.38 -0.36 18.91
C GLY A 132 -6.32 -0.26 17.41
N SER A 133 -6.18 0.99 16.97
CA SER A 133 -5.96 1.33 15.58
C SER A 133 -4.57 0.89 15.12
N LEU A 134 -4.52 0.41 13.88
CA LEU A 134 -3.27 0.17 13.17
C LEU A 134 -2.60 1.53 12.90
N ALA A 135 -1.38 1.70 13.41
CA ALA A 135 -0.60 2.92 13.25
C ALA A 135 0.25 2.90 11.97
N GLY A 136 0.81 1.73 11.63
CA GLY A 136 1.70 1.61 10.47
C GLY A 136 2.33 0.24 10.38
N ALA A 137 3.43 0.15 9.64
CA ALA A 137 4.31 -1.00 9.65
C ALA A 137 5.75 -0.57 9.43
N TRP A 138 6.68 -1.37 9.97
CA TRP A 138 8.09 -1.26 9.67
C TRP A 138 8.60 -2.48 8.92
N SER A 139 9.69 -2.29 8.19
CA SER A 139 10.50 -3.40 7.69
C SER A 139 11.98 -3.06 7.75
N ARG A 140 12.79 -4.07 8.05
CA ARG A 140 14.24 -4.00 8.16
C ARG A 140 14.88 -5.05 7.26
N VAL A 141 15.77 -4.63 6.36
CA VAL A 141 16.55 -5.52 5.50
C VAL A 141 18.02 -5.42 5.88
N VAL A 142 18.69 -6.57 6.02
CA VAL A 142 20.12 -6.64 6.33
C VAL A 142 20.87 -7.22 5.14
N ARG A 143 21.96 -6.54 4.78
CA ARG A 143 22.87 -6.96 3.71
C ARG A 143 24.29 -7.03 4.24
N GLU A 144 25.06 -8.00 3.76
CA GLU A 144 26.47 -8.13 4.08
C GLU A 144 27.26 -6.90 3.60
N GLY A 145 28.09 -6.35 4.48
CA GLY A 145 28.93 -5.20 4.15
C GLY A 145 28.17 -3.89 3.90
N LYS A 146 26.89 -3.78 4.29
CA LYS A 146 26.09 -2.55 4.20
C LYS A 146 25.37 -2.28 5.53
N LEU A 147 25.04 -1.02 5.76
CA LEU A 147 24.18 -0.65 6.88
C LEU A 147 22.77 -1.23 6.67
N PRO A 148 22.09 -1.69 7.75
CA PRO A 148 20.71 -2.14 7.65
C PRO A 148 19.79 -1.03 7.13
N VAL A 149 18.85 -1.41 6.26
CA VAL A 149 17.84 -0.49 5.75
C VAL A 149 16.57 -0.69 6.55
N VAL A 150 16.09 0.36 7.20
CA VAL A 150 14.82 0.38 7.90
C VAL A 150 13.84 1.31 7.19
N VAL A 151 12.61 0.84 7.01
CA VAL A 151 11.48 1.62 6.47
C VAL A 151 10.36 1.63 7.50
N TRP A 152 9.76 2.79 7.70
CA TRP A 152 8.49 2.99 8.40
C TRP A 152 7.47 3.53 7.41
N LEU A 153 6.28 2.93 7.38
CA LEU A 153 5.13 3.41 6.63
C LEU A 153 3.99 3.74 7.58
N ASP A 154 3.47 4.95 7.48
CA ASP A 154 2.28 5.38 8.20
C ASP A 154 1.02 4.77 7.57
N PHE A 155 0.14 4.18 8.39
CA PHE A 155 -1.05 3.50 7.88
C PHE A 155 -2.01 4.47 7.21
N ALA A 156 -2.19 5.68 7.77
CA ALA A 156 -3.15 6.65 7.25
C ALA A 156 -2.77 7.16 5.85
N GLY A 157 -1.46 7.25 5.56
CA GLY A 157 -0.96 7.62 4.23
C GLY A 157 -1.02 6.51 3.17
N TYR A 158 -1.19 5.24 3.56
CA TYR A 158 -1.12 4.09 2.66
C TYR A 158 -2.44 3.35 2.46
N VAL A 159 -3.36 3.45 3.43
CA VAL A 159 -4.64 2.77 3.35
C VAL A 159 -5.42 3.20 2.12
N GLN A 160 -5.96 2.21 1.39
CA GLN A 160 -6.77 2.45 0.20
C GLN A 160 -8.20 2.01 0.43
N GLN A 161 -9.14 2.63 -0.28
CA GLN A 161 -10.54 2.23 -0.27
C GLN A 161 -10.73 1.01 -1.18
N SER A 162 -10.27 -0.16 -0.75
CA SER A 162 -10.49 -1.43 -1.46
C SER A 162 -10.95 -2.54 -0.51
N PRO A 163 -11.68 -3.55 -1.01
CA PRO A 163 -12.15 -4.66 -0.19
C PRO A 163 -11.02 -5.41 0.53
N LEU A 164 -9.84 -5.49 -0.07
CA LEU A 164 -8.66 -6.13 0.52
C LEU A 164 -8.13 -5.35 1.73
N TRP A 165 -7.98 -4.02 1.59
CA TRP A 165 -7.56 -3.16 2.70
C TRP A 165 -8.56 -3.16 3.84
N SER A 166 -9.87 -3.24 3.56
CA SER A 166 -10.89 -3.37 4.60
C SER A 166 -10.86 -4.72 5.32
N LYS A 167 -10.52 -5.82 4.62
CA LYS A 167 -10.56 -7.18 5.17
C LYS A 167 -9.27 -7.57 5.90
N ILE A 168 -8.11 -7.17 5.37
CA ILE A 168 -6.78 -7.59 5.88
C ILE A 168 -5.78 -6.41 5.95
N PRO A 169 -6.12 -5.28 6.61
CA PRO A 169 -5.31 -4.06 6.59
C PRO A 169 -3.89 -4.28 7.12
N THR A 170 -3.75 -5.08 8.17
CA THR A 170 -2.47 -5.43 8.81
C THR A 170 -1.52 -6.08 7.81
N THR A 171 -2.02 -7.08 7.06
CA THR A 171 -1.23 -7.76 6.04
C THR A 171 -0.86 -6.83 4.89
N MET A 172 -1.75 -5.91 4.49
CA MET A 172 -1.50 -5.00 3.38
C MET A 172 -0.38 -4.00 3.70
N ILE A 173 -0.44 -3.31 4.84
CA ILE A 173 0.59 -2.32 5.19
C ILE A 173 1.95 -2.98 5.43
N GLU A 174 1.97 -4.18 6.02
CA GLU A 174 3.20 -4.93 6.27
C GLU A 174 3.85 -5.39 4.97
N LYS A 175 3.06 -5.80 3.97
CA LYS A 175 3.54 -6.09 2.62
C LYS A 175 4.18 -4.86 1.99
N CYS A 176 3.49 -3.71 2.02
CA CYS A 176 4.02 -2.45 1.50
C CYS A 176 5.36 -2.10 2.16
N ALA A 177 5.48 -2.27 3.48
CA ALA A 177 6.72 -2.01 4.20
C ALA A 177 7.87 -2.92 3.74
N ARG A 178 7.62 -4.22 3.55
CA ARG A 178 8.64 -5.17 3.06
C ARG A 178 9.15 -4.79 1.68
N VAL A 179 8.25 -4.55 0.73
CA VAL A 179 8.67 -4.24 -0.64
C VAL A 179 9.38 -2.89 -0.72
N ALA A 180 8.93 -1.88 0.04
CA ALA A 180 9.60 -0.59 0.15
C ALA A 180 11.02 -0.74 0.72
N ALA A 181 11.20 -1.59 1.74
CA ALA A 181 12.52 -1.88 2.30
C ALA A 181 13.41 -2.62 1.30
N LEU A 182 12.88 -3.60 0.56
CA LEU A 182 13.61 -4.27 -0.53
C LEU A 182 14.05 -3.28 -1.62
N ARG A 183 13.16 -2.36 -2.03
CA ARG A 183 13.48 -1.32 -3.02
C ARG A 183 14.63 -0.42 -2.57
N LYS A 184 14.65 -0.03 -1.30
CA LYS A 184 15.75 0.77 -0.74
C LYS A 184 17.03 -0.07 -0.55
N ALA A 185 16.90 -1.33 -0.16
CA ALA A 185 18.04 -2.21 0.07
C ALA A 185 18.71 -2.65 -1.23
N TYR A 186 17.96 -2.90 -2.31
CA TYR A 186 18.49 -3.25 -3.62
C TYR A 186 17.85 -2.41 -4.73
N PRO A 187 18.24 -1.12 -4.87
CA PRO A 187 17.62 -0.21 -5.84
C PRO A 187 17.75 -0.68 -7.29
N GLU A 188 18.87 -1.30 -7.66
CA GLU A 188 19.07 -1.82 -9.01
C GLU A 188 18.14 -3.00 -9.33
N ALA A 189 17.92 -3.89 -8.35
CA ALA A 189 17.11 -5.08 -8.55
C ALA A 189 15.61 -4.78 -8.45
N PHE A 190 15.21 -3.99 -7.46
CA PHE A 190 13.81 -3.80 -7.08
C PHE A 190 13.28 -2.38 -7.31
N GLY A 191 14.13 -1.38 -7.58
CA GLY A 191 13.71 0.04 -7.55
C GLY A 191 12.55 0.40 -8.48
N GLY A 192 12.36 -0.35 -9.58
CA GLY A 192 11.23 -0.19 -10.49
C GLY A 192 10.02 -1.10 -10.23
N LEU A 193 10.04 -1.93 -9.18
CA LEU A 193 9.02 -2.93 -8.90
C LEU A 193 8.07 -2.46 -7.80
N TYR A 194 6.90 -1.97 -8.18
CA TYR A 194 5.83 -1.58 -7.25
C TYR A 194 4.74 -2.64 -7.26
N VAL A 195 4.39 -3.14 -6.07
CA VAL A 195 3.24 -4.05 -5.92
C VAL A 195 1.93 -3.26 -5.96
N ARG A 196 0.80 -3.95 -6.18
CA ARG A 196 -0.50 -3.30 -6.33
C ARG A 196 -0.84 -2.41 -5.14
N GLU A 197 -0.53 -2.91 -3.96
CA GLU A 197 -0.90 -2.34 -2.68
C GLU A 197 -0.16 -1.02 -2.38
N GLU A 198 0.92 -0.69 -3.10
CA GLU A 198 1.62 0.60 -2.98
C GLU A 198 1.09 1.67 -3.94
N MET A 199 0.31 1.28 -4.95
CA MET A 199 -0.18 2.19 -5.99
C MET A 199 -1.62 2.60 -5.68
N PRO A 200 -2.02 3.86 -5.94
CA PRO A 200 -3.40 4.30 -5.75
C PRO A 200 -4.37 3.35 -6.45
N ALA A 201 -5.46 3.00 -5.77
CA ALA A 201 -6.57 2.31 -6.39
C ALA A 201 -7.18 3.25 -7.43
N GLU A 202 -6.80 3.10 -8.71
CA GLU A 202 -7.59 3.67 -9.80
C GLU A 202 -9.02 3.10 -9.71
N GLU A 203 -10.02 3.95 -9.95
CA GLU A 203 -11.45 3.64 -9.76
C GLU A 203 -11.79 2.25 -10.34
N PHE A 204 -12.08 1.31 -9.44
CA PHE A 204 -12.62 0.01 -9.80
C PHE A 204 -13.99 0.23 -10.44
N VAL A 205 -14.08 0.08 -11.76
CA VAL A 205 -15.37 -0.15 -12.41
C VAL A 205 -15.50 -1.65 -12.61
N ASP A 206 -16.37 -2.28 -11.82
CA ASP A 206 -16.67 -3.70 -11.91
C ASP A 206 -16.93 -4.08 -13.38
N ALA A 207 -16.28 -5.14 -13.84
CA ALA A 207 -16.62 -5.75 -15.11
C ALA A 207 -18.01 -6.37 -14.97
N ALA A 208 -19.04 -5.70 -15.51
CA ALA A 208 -20.35 -6.30 -15.69
C ALA A 208 -20.21 -7.63 -16.46
N PRO A 209 -20.95 -8.69 -16.08
CA PRO A 209 -20.91 -9.95 -16.82
C PRO A 209 -21.40 -9.72 -18.25
N ALA A 210 -20.65 -10.26 -19.21
CA ALA A 210 -20.99 -10.18 -20.63
C ALA A 210 -22.38 -10.81 -20.87
N PRO A 211 -23.25 -10.20 -21.71
CA PRO A 211 -24.56 -10.76 -22.00
C PRO A 211 -24.42 -12.10 -22.72
N ALA A 212 -25.10 -13.12 -22.20
CA ALA A 212 -25.15 -14.45 -22.80
C ALA A 212 -25.80 -14.37 -24.19
N ALA A 213 -25.06 -14.77 -25.22
CA ALA A 213 -25.58 -14.93 -26.56
C ALA A 213 -26.53 -16.14 -26.60
N HIS A 214 -27.81 -15.90 -26.88
CA HIS A 214 -28.77 -16.94 -27.21
C HIS A 214 -28.37 -17.60 -28.53
N ALA A 215 -28.04 -18.88 -28.49
CA ALA A 215 -27.93 -19.73 -29.67
C ALA A 215 -29.20 -20.58 -29.79
N GLU A 216 -30.05 -20.22 -30.74
CA GLU A 216 -31.16 -21.07 -31.21
C GLU A 216 -30.58 -22.35 -31.84
N ARG A 217 -30.96 -23.52 -31.32
CA ARG A 217 -30.67 -24.83 -31.92
C ARG A 217 -31.86 -25.29 -32.76
N SER A 218 -31.64 -25.43 -34.06
CA SER A 218 -32.49 -26.19 -34.96
C SER A 218 -32.19 -27.70 -34.85
N ALA A 219 -33.24 -28.52 -34.75
CA ALA A 219 -33.18 -29.99 -34.69
C ALA A 219 -33.15 -30.63 -36.10
N PRO A 220 -32.84 -31.94 -36.21
CA PRO A 220 -33.91 -32.84 -36.66
C PRO A 220 -33.93 -34.24 -36.00
N ALA A 221 -35.03 -34.94 -36.31
CA ALA A 221 -35.64 -36.11 -35.68
C ALA A 221 -35.02 -37.50 -35.95
N ALA A 222 -35.26 -38.45 -35.04
CA ALA A 222 -35.93 -39.75 -35.30
C ALA A 222 -35.84 -40.70 -34.06
N ALA A 223 -36.93 -41.40 -33.75
CA ALA A 223 -37.10 -42.42 -32.69
C ALA A 223 -37.35 -43.82 -33.34
N PRO A 224 -37.53 -44.98 -32.62
CA PRO A 224 -37.64 -45.22 -31.17
C PRO A 224 -36.82 -46.42 -30.59
N ALA A 225 -36.91 -46.59 -29.26
CA ALA A 225 -36.23 -47.53 -28.33
C ALA A 225 -36.87 -48.97 -28.30
N PRO A 226 -36.55 -49.96 -27.41
CA PRO A 226 -36.19 -49.91 -25.96
C PRO A 226 -34.97 -50.84 -25.58
N ALA A 227 -34.45 -51.04 -24.36
CA ALA A 227 -34.99 -51.05 -23.00
C ALA A 227 -33.86 -51.01 -21.92
N ALA A 228 -34.28 -50.66 -20.69
CA ALA A 228 -33.75 -51.06 -19.37
C ALA A 228 -32.41 -50.50 -18.85
N ALA A 229 -32.49 -49.64 -17.82
CA ALA A 229 -31.91 -49.80 -16.47
C ALA A 229 -31.69 -48.43 -15.79
N SER A 230 -32.32 -48.27 -14.64
CA SER A 230 -32.33 -47.11 -13.75
C SER A 230 -31.05 -46.98 -12.92
N ALA A 231 -30.54 -45.76 -12.72
CA ALA A 231 -30.28 -45.18 -11.39
C ALA A 231 -29.72 -43.76 -11.51
N SER A 232 -30.27 -42.89 -10.66
CA SER A 232 -30.00 -41.47 -10.47
C SER A 232 -28.62 -41.16 -9.90
N ALA A 233 -27.96 -40.11 -10.42
CA ALA A 233 -27.07 -39.25 -9.64
C ALA A 233 -27.01 -37.85 -10.27
N SER A 234 -27.30 -36.87 -9.44
CA SER A 234 -27.28 -35.42 -9.65
C SER A 234 -25.88 -34.87 -9.87
N ASN A 235 -25.73 -33.99 -10.85
CA ASN A 235 -24.60 -33.08 -11.01
C ASN A 235 -24.88 -31.82 -10.19
N ASP A 236 -24.00 -31.52 -9.23
CA ASP A 236 -23.84 -30.17 -8.67
C ASP A 236 -22.45 -29.65 -9.07
N ASP A 237 -22.45 -28.62 -9.91
CA ASP A 237 -21.31 -27.77 -10.22
C ASP A 237 -21.04 -26.82 -9.04
N ALA A 238 -19.88 -26.97 -8.40
CA ALA A 238 -19.32 -25.95 -7.52
C ALA A 238 -17.79 -26.08 -7.50
N ALA A 239 -17.11 -25.25 -8.29
CA ALA A 239 -15.67 -25.07 -8.21
C ALA A 239 -15.33 -23.57 -8.27
N ASP A 240 -15.52 -22.90 -7.14
CA ASP A 240 -14.75 -21.71 -6.78
C ASP A 240 -14.35 -21.82 -5.29
N SER A 241 -13.18 -21.29 -4.97
CA SER A 241 -12.46 -21.29 -3.69
C SER A 241 -11.74 -22.59 -3.28
N ALA A 242 -10.49 -22.71 -3.70
CA ALA A 242 -9.51 -23.58 -3.05
C ALA A 242 -8.83 -22.81 -1.90
N PRO A 243 -9.09 -23.13 -0.61
CA PRO A 243 -8.19 -22.78 0.48
C PRO A 243 -7.05 -23.81 0.59
N TYR A 244 -5.85 -23.29 0.85
CA TYR A 244 -4.61 -24.01 1.10
C TYR A 244 -4.76 -24.96 2.31
N GLU A 245 -4.56 -26.26 2.11
CA GLU A 245 -4.59 -27.26 3.19
C GLU A 245 -3.15 -27.68 3.56
N VAL A 246 -2.81 -27.44 4.83
CA VAL A 246 -1.54 -27.83 5.45
C VAL A 246 -1.61 -29.31 5.82
N LEU A 247 -0.73 -30.12 5.22
CA LEU A 247 -0.58 -31.54 5.53
C LEU A 247 0.05 -31.74 6.92
N GLY A 248 -0.66 -32.42 7.82
CA GLY A 248 -0.10 -32.89 9.09
C GLY A 248 -1.05 -33.75 9.94
N GLY A 249 -0.99 -35.08 9.76
CA GLY A 249 -0.96 -36.05 10.87
C GLY A 249 -2.25 -36.39 11.67
N LYS A 250 -2.89 -37.49 11.27
CA LYS A 250 -3.78 -38.44 11.98
C LYS A 250 -3.91 -38.34 13.52
N GLY A 251 -5.17 -38.35 14.00
CA GLY A 251 -5.49 -38.73 15.39
C GLY A 251 -6.98 -38.67 15.74
N SER A 252 -7.70 -39.79 15.48
CA SER A 252 -8.88 -40.35 16.18
C SER A 252 -9.71 -39.48 17.16
N GLY A 253 -11.04 -39.46 16.94
CA GLY A 253 -12.01 -39.46 18.06
C GLY A 253 -13.19 -38.50 17.91
N SER A 254 -14.31 -38.98 17.36
CA SER A 254 -15.62 -38.34 17.44
C SER A 254 -16.03 -38.05 18.89
N ARG A 255 -16.35 -36.79 19.21
CA ARG A 255 -17.25 -36.45 20.33
C ARG A 255 -18.18 -35.31 19.90
N LYS A 256 -19.47 -35.60 19.87
CA LYS A 256 -20.56 -34.62 19.73
C LYS A 256 -20.61 -33.77 20.99
N ALA A 257 -20.64 -32.45 20.85
CA ALA A 257 -21.04 -31.53 21.91
C ALA A 257 -22.08 -30.56 21.35
N SER A 258 -23.32 -30.74 21.80
CA SER A 258 -24.44 -29.84 21.56
C SER A 258 -24.32 -28.63 22.48
N PHE A 259 -24.47 -27.42 21.93
CA PHE A 259 -24.69 -26.21 22.73
C PHE A 259 -25.92 -25.46 22.20
N SER A 260 -26.75 -25.03 23.15
CA SER A 260 -28.06 -24.41 22.96
C SER A 260 -27.94 -22.99 22.42
N SER A 261 -28.77 -22.63 21.45
CA SER A 261 -28.86 -21.28 20.89
C SER A 261 -29.68 -20.36 21.80
N ALA A 262 -29.15 -19.19 22.13
CA ALA A 262 -29.88 -18.08 22.74
C ALA A 262 -29.87 -16.86 21.78
N PRO A 263 -30.85 -15.93 21.89
CA PRO A 263 -31.51 -15.32 20.74
C PRO A 263 -30.83 -14.06 20.19
N ALA A 264 -31.19 -13.76 18.93
CA ALA A 264 -30.78 -12.60 18.16
C ALA A 264 -31.17 -11.27 18.83
N ALA A 265 -30.19 -10.39 19.01
CA ALA A 265 -30.42 -8.98 19.34
C ALA A 265 -30.54 -8.16 18.05
N ALA A 266 -31.58 -7.33 18.03
CA ALA A 266 -32.08 -6.58 16.88
C ALA A 266 -31.10 -5.52 16.34
N ALA A 267 -31.15 -5.36 15.01
CA ALA A 267 -30.55 -4.25 14.28
C ALA A 267 -31.29 -2.93 14.55
N PRO A 268 -30.59 -1.78 14.69
CA PRO A 268 -31.23 -0.49 14.58
C PRO A 268 -31.39 -0.06 13.11
N ALA A 269 -32.61 0.36 12.78
CA ALA A 269 -33.03 0.92 11.49
C ALA A 269 -32.43 2.33 11.23
N PRO A 270 -32.42 2.81 9.98
CA PRO A 270 -31.68 3.99 9.55
C PRO A 270 -32.49 5.29 9.69
N ALA A 271 -31.80 6.43 9.88
CA ALA A 271 -32.38 7.77 9.76
C ALA A 271 -31.27 8.78 9.37
N PRO A 272 -31.61 9.96 8.79
CA PRO A 272 -32.02 10.16 7.41
C PRO A 272 -31.04 11.07 6.63
N ALA A 273 -31.13 11.05 5.30
CA ALA A 273 -30.40 11.95 4.39
C ALA A 273 -31.04 13.34 4.30
N ALA A 274 -30.22 14.40 4.38
CA ALA A 274 -30.47 15.80 3.97
C ALA A 274 -29.28 16.66 4.47
N LYS A 275 -28.58 17.54 3.74
CA LYS A 275 -28.71 18.17 2.41
C LYS A 275 -27.29 18.51 1.92
N ALA A 276 -27.10 18.46 0.60
CA ALA A 276 -25.93 18.97 -0.08
C ALA A 276 -25.92 20.51 -0.08
N GLU A 277 -24.78 21.11 0.25
CA GLU A 277 -24.47 22.51 -0.04
C GLU A 277 -23.30 22.57 -1.02
N LYS A 278 -23.53 23.24 -2.15
CA LYS A 278 -22.61 23.42 -3.27
C LYS A 278 -21.51 24.41 -2.88
N VAL A 279 -20.25 24.04 -3.09
CA VAL A 279 -19.15 25.01 -3.23
C VAL A 279 -18.45 24.78 -4.57
N GLN A 280 -18.40 25.85 -5.36
CA GLN A 280 -17.82 25.92 -6.71
C GLN A 280 -16.28 25.97 -6.65
N PRO A 281 -15.58 25.60 -7.75
CA PRO A 281 -14.14 25.41 -7.74
C PRO A 281 -13.41 26.74 -7.91
N THR A 282 -12.41 27.02 -7.07
CA THR A 282 -11.52 28.17 -7.26
C THR A 282 -10.11 27.70 -7.60
N GLN A 283 -9.83 27.79 -8.89
CA GLN A 283 -8.59 28.24 -9.54
C GLN A 283 -7.26 27.58 -9.16
N GLN A 284 -6.85 26.77 -10.14
CA GLN A 284 -5.53 26.27 -10.47
C GLN A 284 -4.52 27.41 -10.62
N LEU A 285 -3.45 27.40 -9.84
CA LEU A 285 -2.34 28.35 -9.96
C LEU A 285 -1.27 27.79 -10.90
N VAL A 286 -1.08 28.49 -12.02
CA VAL A 286 -0.01 28.28 -13.00
C VAL A 286 1.25 28.93 -12.47
N ILE A 287 2.37 28.20 -12.45
CA ILE A 287 3.69 28.72 -12.10
C ILE A 287 4.36 29.22 -13.39
N GLU A 288 4.46 30.54 -13.54
CA GLU A 288 5.33 31.18 -14.53
C GLU A 288 6.65 31.56 -13.85
N VAL A 289 7.76 31.06 -14.40
CA VAL A 289 9.12 31.42 -13.97
C VAL A 289 9.60 32.56 -14.86
N GLN A 290 9.81 33.74 -14.28
CA GLN A 290 10.62 34.80 -14.87
C GLN A 290 11.87 35.03 -14.02
N ALA A 291 13.02 34.91 -14.67
CA ALA A 291 14.32 35.27 -14.12
C ALA A 291 14.53 36.79 -14.25
N ALA A 292 15.00 37.42 -13.17
CA ALA A 292 15.60 38.74 -13.23
C ALA A 292 16.69 38.85 -12.14
N ASP A 293 17.88 39.22 -12.60
CA ASP A 293 19.08 39.53 -11.82
C ASP A 293 18.89 40.76 -10.93
N GLY A 294 19.53 40.77 -9.75
CA GLY A 294 19.63 41.97 -8.91
C GLY A 294 20.08 41.70 -7.48
N GLU A 295 21.28 42.17 -7.14
CA GLU A 295 21.96 42.07 -5.85
C GLU A 295 21.28 42.87 -4.71
N GLY A 296 21.31 42.35 -3.48
CA GLY A 296 21.22 43.17 -2.25
C GLY A 296 20.33 42.65 -1.12
N SER A 297 20.96 42.48 0.06
CA SER A 297 20.36 42.35 1.42
C SER A 297 19.61 41.05 1.76
N ALA A 298 20.28 40.19 2.52
CA ALA A 298 19.69 39.03 3.18
C ALA A 298 18.81 39.45 4.37
N GLN A 299 17.50 39.57 4.13
CA GLN A 299 16.48 39.43 5.18
C GLN A 299 16.07 37.95 5.27
N ALA A 300 16.21 37.36 6.46
CA ALA A 300 15.77 36.01 6.75
C ALA A 300 14.25 35.88 6.50
N ALA A 301 13.87 35.05 5.52
CA ALA A 301 12.49 34.69 5.26
C ALA A 301 11.93 33.89 6.44
N ASN A 302 11.04 34.52 7.22
CA ASN A 302 10.32 33.86 8.30
C ASN A 302 9.28 32.92 7.65
N ALA A 303 9.46 31.61 7.81
CA ALA A 303 8.51 30.63 7.29
C ALA A 303 7.19 30.74 8.08
N THR A 304 6.20 31.39 7.48
CA THR A 304 4.86 31.55 8.08
C THR A 304 4.17 30.20 8.17
N SER A 305 3.93 29.73 9.39
CA SER A 305 3.17 28.53 9.69
C SER A 305 1.73 28.63 9.18
N SER A 306 1.27 27.60 8.47
CA SER A 306 -0.08 27.51 7.88
C SER A 306 -1.15 27.01 8.86
N THR A 307 -0.81 26.85 10.14
CA THR A 307 -1.73 26.33 11.16
C THR A 307 -2.83 27.34 11.47
N ILE A 308 -4.10 26.97 11.31
CA ILE A 308 -5.25 27.84 11.62
C ILE A 308 -5.80 27.52 13.01
N VAL A 309 -6.11 28.54 13.81
CA VAL A 309 -6.75 28.36 15.11
C VAL A 309 -8.20 27.91 14.93
N ALA A 310 -8.60 26.80 15.54
CA ALA A 310 -9.91 26.19 15.34
C ALA A 310 -10.97 26.60 16.38
N PHE A 311 -10.59 27.27 17.46
CA PHE A 311 -11.46 27.56 18.62
C PHE A 311 -11.09 28.88 19.32
N GLY A 312 -11.97 29.37 20.19
CA GLY A 312 -11.72 30.58 20.97
C GLY A 312 -11.87 31.89 20.19
N PRO A 313 -11.42 33.02 20.76
CA PRO A 313 -11.57 34.35 20.17
C PRO A 313 -10.80 34.55 18.87
N HIS A 314 -9.71 33.82 18.69
CA HIS A 314 -8.81 33.92 17.54
C HIS A 314 -9.12 32.89 16.44
N LYS A 315 -10.27 32.21 16.50
CA LYS A 315 -10.67 31.20 15.53
C LYS A 315 -10.62 31.75 14.09
N GLY A 316 -9.95 31.03 13.20
CA GLY A 316 -9.80 31.37 11.78
C GLY A 316 -8.58 32.20 11.45
N ARG A 317 -7.87 32.76 12.45
CA ARG A 317 -6.55 33.38 12.25
C ARG A 317 -5.48 32.30 12.11
N THR A 318 -4.42 32.61 11.37
CA THR A 318 -3.26 31.72 11.31
C THR A 318 -2.39 31.88 12.57
N ALA A 319 -1.71 30.82 12.96
CA ALA A 319 -0.85 30.81 14.13
C ALA A 319 0.29 31.84 13.97
N GLY A 320 0.77 32.06 12.73
CA GLY A 320 1.77 33.08 12.42
C GLY A 320 1.30 34.54 12.57
N GLU A 321 -0.01 34.79 12.55
CA GLU A 321 -0.59 36.13 12.74
C GLU A 321 -0.80 36.52 14.21
N LEU A 322 -0.62 35.58 15.15
CA LEU A 322 -0.83 35.81 16.58
C LEU A 322 0.46 36.30 17.25
N SER A 323 0.34 37.24 18.19
CA SER A 323 1.42 37.56 19.12
C SER A 323 1.74 36.35 20.01
N ASP A 324 2.90 36.35 20.67
CA ASP A 324 3.29 35.26 21.57
C ASP A 324 2.34 35.17 22.77
N GLU A 325 1.84 36.30 23.26
CA GLU A 325 0.81 36.36 24.30
C GLU A 325 -0.53 35.80 23.81
N GLU A 326 -1.02 36.24 22.63
CA GLU A 326 -2.28 35.74 22.04
C GLU A 326 -2.24 34.21 21.79
N LEU A 327 -1.07 33.69 21.39
CA LEU A 327 -0.84 32.26 21.17
C LEU A 327 -0.87 31.47 22.49
N SER A 328 -0.21 31.98 23.53
CA SER A 328 -0.21 31.38 24.87
C SER A 328 -1.62 31.32 25.47
N GLU A 329 -2.37 32.42 25.40
CA GLU A 329 -3.76 32.49 25.88
C GLU A 329 -4.66 31.49 25.13
N THR A 330 -4.44 31.31 23.83
CA THR A 330 -5.18 30.33 23.01
C THR A 330 -4.88 28.89 23.44
N ILE A 331 -3.63 28.58 23.78
CA ILE A 331 -3.21 27.27 24.28
C ILE A 331 -3.80 26.98 25.66
N GLU A 332 -3.78 27.96 26.56
CA GLU A 332 -4.38 27.85 27.90
C GLU A 332 -5.89 27.60 27.83
N LEU A 333 -6.60 28.32 26.98
CA LEU A 333 -8.03 28.12 26.74
C LEU A 333 -8.35 26.73 26.18
N ALA A 334 -7.44 26.14 25.40
CA ALA A 334 -7.58 24.77 24.90
C ALA A 334 -7.51 23.75 26.05
N HIS A 335 -6.53 23.92 26.94
CA HIS A 335 -6.36 23.07 28.12
C HIS A 335 -7.55 23.19 29.06
N GLU A 336 -8.03 24.39 29.34
CA GLU A 336 -9.21 24.62 30.18
C GLU A 336 -10.44 23.89 29.62
N LYS A 337 -10.73 24.06 28.32
CA LYS A 337 -11.87 23.39 27.66
C LYS A 337 -11.75 21.87 27.67
N LEU A 338 -10.54 21.33 27.50
CA LEU A 338 -10.29 19.90 27.55
C LEU A 338 -10.41 19.33 28.98
N MET A 339 -10.11 20.14 30.01
CA MET A 339 -10.30 19.79 31.41
C MET A 339 -11.79 19.78 31.79
N GLU A 340 -12.57 20.75 31.33
CA GLU A 340 -14.02 20.81 31.60
C GLU A 340 -14.79 19.66 30.94
N GLN A 341 -14.48 19.36 29.67
CA GLN A 341 -15.24 18.38 28.87
C GLN A 341 -14.33 17.44 28.07
N PRO A 342 -13.58 16.53 28.73
CA PRO A 342 -12.60 15.68 28.05
C PRO A 342 -13.23 14.69 27.05
N LYS A 343 -14.53 14.39 27.16
CA LYS A 343 -15.22 13.42 26.29
C LYS A 343 -16.17 14.08 25.28
N ALA A 344 -16.16 15.41 25.16
CA ALA A 344 -17.01 16.07 24.18
C ALA A 344 -16.63 15.69 22.74
N LYS A 345 -17.61 15.70 21.83
CA LYS A 345 -17.40 15.36 20.41
C LYS A 345 -16.34 16.26 19.74
N TRP A 346 -16.21 17.50 20.20
CA TRP A 346 -15.22 18.48 19.72
C TRP A 346 -13.84 18.35 20.40
N ALA A 347 -13.70 17.57 21.48
CA ALA A 347 -12.46 17.47 22.24
C ALA A 347 -11.30 16.90 21.42
N LYS A 348 -11.58 15.98 20.48
CA LYS A 348 -10.56 15.46 19.57
C LYS A 348 -9.97 16.56 18.68
N ALA A 349 -10.82 17.36 18.06
CA ALA A 349 -10.39 18.45 17.19
C ALA A 349 -9.59 19.53 17.95
N ILE A 350 -9.94 19.80 19.21
CA ILE A 350 -9.16 20.74 20.04
C ILE A 350 -7.79 20.16 20.42
N ARG A 351 -7.66 18.86 20.73
CA ARG A 351 -6.34 18.23 20.98
C ARG A 351 -5.43 18.27 19.75
N ASP A 352 -5.99 17.97 18.58
CA ASP A 352 -5.25 17.98 17.32
C ASP A 352 -4.77 19.41 16.98
N ASN A 353 -5.61 20.42 17.21
CA ASN A 353 -5.24 21.83 17.00
C ASN A 353 -4.26 22.34 18.07
N LEU A 354 -4.42 21.95 19.33
CA LEU A 354 -3.52 22.27 20.44
C LEU A 354 -2.09 21.78 20.15
N THR A 355 -1.96 20.52 19.70
CA THR A 355 -0.65 19.94 19.34
C THR A 355 0.06 20.77 18.26
N ALA A 356 -0.69 21.30 17.29
CA ALA A 356 -0.14 22.14 16.23
C ALA A 356 0.27 23.54 16.74
N LEU A 357 -0.47 24.13 17.67
CA LEU A 357 -0.14 25.43 18.29
C LEU A 357 1.06 25.33 19.25
N GLU A 358 1.19 24.22 19.97
CA GLU A 358 2.37 23.95 20.82
C GLU A 358 3.64 23.76 19.98
N ALA A 359 3.53 23.07 18.84
CA ALA A 359 4.64 22.93 17.90
C ALA A 359 5.10 24.28 17.33
N GLU A 360 4.16 25.19 17.06
CA GLU A 360 4.45 26.56 16.62
C GLU A 360 5.22 27.34 17.70
N THR A 361 4.77 27.24 18.95
CA THR A 361 5.42 27.88 20.10
C THR A 361 6.87 27.42 20.23
N HIS A 362 7.11 26.11 20.11
CA HIS A 362 8.45 25.54 20.14
C HIS A 362 9.33 26.02 18.97
N LEU A 363 8.74 26.23 17.78
CA LEU A 363 9.45 26.82 16.63
C LEU A 363 9.88 28.26 16.91
N ARG A 364 9.00 29.08 17.49
CA ARG A 364 9.29 30.49 17.85
C ARG A 364 10.41 30.60 18.88
N PHE A 365 10.40 29.76 19.91
CA PHE A 365 11.50 29.70 20.89
C PHE A 365 12.85 29.29 20.27
N ARG A 366 12.84 28.44 19.24
CA ARG A 366 14.05 28.01 18.54
C ARG A 366 14.66 29.10 17.66
N VAL A 367 13.83 29.97 17.08
CA VAL A 367 14.28 31.10 16.23
C VAL A 367 14.84 32.25 17.06
N VAL A 368 14.37 32.45 18.30
CA VAL A 368 14.84 33.52 19.21
C VAL A 368 16.22 33.22 19.84
N SER A 369 16.71 31.97 19.80
CA SER A 369 18.05 31.60 20.31
C SER A 369 19.08 31.31 19.21
N PRO A 370 19.74 32.35 18.65
CA PRO A 370 21.08 32.19 18.12
C PRO A 370 21.99 33.36 18.52
N SER A 371 22.63 33.31 19.70
CA SER A 371 23.84 34.08 20.02
C SER A 371 24.52 33.58 21.30
N ALA A 372 25.17 32.42 21.23
CA ALA A 372 26.21 32.04 22.19
C ALA A 372 27.08 30.91 21.63
N ARG A 373 27.98 31.24 20.69
CA ARG A 373 29.27 30.57 20.45
C ARG A 373 29.90 31.15 19.19
N ASN A 374 30.75 32.16 19.37
CA ASN A 374 32.01 32.31 18.64
C ASN A 374 32.73 33.56 19.15
N GLY A 375 33.88 33.38 19.81
CA GLY A 375 34.74 34.49 20.21
C GLY A 375 35.79 34.09 21.22
N THR A 376 36.93 33.58 20.75
CA THR A 376 38.29 33.93 21.23
C THR A 376 39.33 33.12 20.45
N GLY A 377 39.61 33.56 19.23
CA GLY A 377 40.89 33.28 18.58
C GLY A 377 41.93 34.24 19.13
N GLN A 378 42.97 33.70 19.77
CA GLN A 378 44.14 34.42 20.25
C GLN A 378 44.84 35.14 19.08
N LYS A 379 45.13 36.44 19.30
CA LYS A 379 46.02 37.25 18.46
C LYS A 379 47.47 36.86 18.69
N ALA A 380 48.21 36.76 17.59
CA ALA A 380 49.66 36.79 17.54
C ALA A 380 50.20 38.22 17.57
N ASP A 381 51.46 38.31 18.02
CA ASP A 381 52.49 39.35 17.83
C ASP A 381 52.40 40.67 18.62
N ALA A 382 53.21 40.75 19.69
CA ALA A 382 54.35 41.68 19.83
C ALA A 382 55.30 41.20 20.94
#